data_AF-A0A8B8N2M5-F1
#
_entry.id   AF-A0A8B8N2M5-F1
#
_cell.length_a   1.000
_cell.length_b   1.000
_cell.length_c   1.000
_cell.angle_alpha   90.00
_cell.angle_beta   90.00
_cell.angle_gamma   90.00
#
_symmetry.space_group_name_H-M   'P 1'
#
loop_
_entity.id
_entity.type
_entity.pdbx_description
1 polymer ?
#
loop_
_entity_poly.entity_id
_entity_poly.type
_entity_poly.pdbx_seq_one_letter_code
_entity_poly.pdbx_strand_id
1 'polypeptide(L)'
;MELDVLKNQADKNGCTTRADGFRTPLLEIILDELVYNNEILSPYLQVFNQPKWKLELILQYLSKYTAKPSVRTRRASDYTDDPTFGGVLKCLSNGSSLRSIMKKIGAETVQLLLAHAFQAQLALSCKSHSAEDVSKSNRDVVDCSLMEICKHMISAFDGLKKMDEQMDILPTGKEALFVATAILSIKS
;
A
#
# COMPACT_ATOMS: atom_id res chain seq x y z
N MET A 1 -5.39 13.55 -8.64
CA MET A 1 -5.31 12.10 -8.85
C MET A 1 -6.33 11.59 -9.86
N GLU A 2 -7.64 11.85 -9.71
CA GLU A 2 -8.61 11.51 -10.77
C GLU A 2 -8.32 12.20 -12.10
N LEU A 3 -7.91 13.48 -12.07
CA LEU A 3 -7.45 14.19 -13.26
C LEU A 3 -6.25 13.50 -13.94
N ASP A 4 -5.36 12.89 -13.17
CA ASP A 4 -4.20 12.17 -13.72
C ASP A 4 -4.65 10.88 -14.42
N VAL A 5 -5.70 10.20 -13.89
CA VAL A 5 -6.33 9.05 -14.56
C VAL A 5 -7.02 9.46 -15.85
N LEU A 6 -7.84 10.51 -15.81
CA LEU A 6 -8.56 11.00 -16.98
C LEU A 6 -7.60 11.44 -18.08
N LYS A 7 -6.51 12.13 -17.70
CA LYS A 7 -5.46 12.50 -18.64
C LYS A 7 -4.79 11.26 -19.25
N ASN A 8 -4.35 10.31 -18.43
CA ASN A 8 -3.74 9.07 -18.94
C ASN A 8 -4.70 8.29 -19.85
N GLN A 9 -6.00 8.31 -19.58
CA GLN A 9 -7.00 7.67 -20.44
C GLN A 9 -7.18 8.44 -21.76
N ALA A 10 -7.23 9.77 -21.71
CA ALA A 10 -7.29 10.61 -22.90
C ALA A 10 -6.02 10.43 -23.76
N ASP A 11 -4.84 10.36 -23.14
CA ASP A 11 -3.56 10.08 -23.80
C ASP A 11 -3.59 8.73 -24.53
N LYS A 12 -4.04 7.66 -23.84
CA LYS A 12 -4.19 6.33 -24.44
C LYS A 12 -5.18 6.30 -25.61
N ASN A 13 -6.21 7.14 -25.56
CA ASN A 13 -7.22 7.25 -26.60
C ASN A 13 -6.82 8.22 -27.73
N GLY A 14 -5.63 8.84 -27.68
CA GLY A 14 -5.20 9.84 -28.65
C GLY A 14 -6.02 11.14 -28.61
N CYS A 15 -6.72 11.40 -27.50
CA CYS A 15 -7.54 12.60 -27.29
C CYS A 15 -6.72 13.78 -26.73
N THR A 16 -5.41 13.63 -26.59
CA THR A 16 -4.50 14.68 -26.16
C THR A 16 -3.51 15.03 -27.27
N THR A 17 -2.97 16.23 -27.16
CA THR A 17 -2.03 16.82 -28.10
C THR A 17 -0.75 17.23 -27.38
N ARG A 18 0.28 17.61 -28.15
CA ARG A 18 1.51 18.17 -27.56
C ARG A 18 1.26 19.46 -26.77
N ALA A 19 0.18 20.19 -27.04
CA ALA A 19 -0.17 21.40 -26.31
C ALA A 19 -0.62 21.10 -24.86
N ASP A 20 -1.09 19.88 -24.59
CA ASP A 20 -1.53 19.45 -23.25
C ASP A 20 -0.38 19.17 -22.27
N GLY A 21 0.87 19.23 -22.77
CA GLY A 21 2.12 19.22 -22.01
C GLY A 21 2.41 17.95 -21.20
N PHE A 22 3.64 17.83 -20.71
CA PHE A 22 3.96 16.86 -19.65
C PHE A 22 3.49 17.43 -18.32
N ARG A 23 2.47 16.80 -17.71
CA ARG A 23 2.06 17.13 -16.34
C ARG A 23 2.65 16.05 -15.44
N THR A 24 3.49 16.43 -14.49
CA THR A 24 3.86 15.52 -13.40
C THR A 24 2.57 15.14 -12.66
N PRO A 25 2.24 13.84 -12.58
CA PRO A 25 1.05 13.38 -11.87
C PRO A 25 1.00 13.95 -10.46
N LEU A 26 -0.20 14.36 -10.00
CA LEU A 26 -0.34 14.93 -8.65
C LEU A 26 0.17 13.97 -7.57
N LEU A 27 -0.04 12.67 -7.76
CA LEU A 27 0.44 11.64 -6.86
C LEU A 27 1.97 11.67 -6.72
N GLU A 28 2.69 11.86 -7.82
CA GLU A 28 4.17 11.92 -7.83
C GLU A 28 4.67 13.16 -7.10
N ILE A 29 4.03 14.32 -7.33
CA ILE A 29 4.35 15.57 -6.62
C ILE A 29 4.19 15.39 -5.10
N ILE A 30 3.05 14.82 -4.67
CA ILE A 30 2.79 14.56 -3.25
C ILE A 30 3.82 13.57 -2.70
N LEU A 31 4.09 12.50 -3.44
CA LEU A 31 5.01 11.45 -3.02
C LEU A 31 6.43 11.97 -2.83
N ASP A 32 6.90 12.87 -3.71
CA ASP A 32 8.22 13.48 -3.60
C ASP A 32 8.31 14.39 -2.37
N GLU A 33 7.27 15.16 -2.08
CA GLU A 33 7.22 16.01 -0.89
C GLU A 33 7.24 15.17 0.41
N LEU A 34 6.47 14.07 0.46
CA LEU A 34 6.45 13.18 1.62
C LEU A 34 7.75 12.41 1.83
N VAL A 35 8.49 12.14 0.76
CA VAL A 35 9.82 11.49 0.83
C VAL A 35 10.89 12.49 1.25
N TYR A 36 10.77 13.74 0.80
CA TYR A 36 11.70 14.81 1.16
C TYR A 36 11.54 15.22 2.62
N ASN A 37 10.30 15.36 3.10
CA ASN A 37 9.98 15.74 4.47
C ASN A 37 9.15 14.64 5.16
N ASN A 38 9.81 13.80 5.96
CA ASN A 38 9.14 12.71 6.66
C ASN A 38 8.28 13.20 7.86
N GLU A 39 8.50 14.41 8.37
CA GLU A 39 7.77 14.94 9.53
C GLU A 39 6.29 15.17 9.22
N ILE A 40 5.99 15.51 7.96
CA ILE A 40 4.62 15.73 7.50
C ILE A 40 3.89 14.43 7.13
N LEU A 41 4.58 13.29 7.04
CA LEU A 41 4.00 12.02 6.61
C LEU A 41 2.85 11.58 7.51
N SER A 42 3.05 11.60 8.83
CA SER A 42 2.03 11.20 9.79
C SER A 42 0.80 12.12 9.75
N PRO A 43 0.94 13.45 9.91
CA PRO A 43 -0.19 14.38 9.74
C PRO A 43 -0.91 14.23 8.39
N TYR A 44 -0.16 14.04 7.31
CA TYR A 44 -0.73 13.88 5.98
C TYR A 44 -1.61 12.61 5.88
N LEU A 45 -1.08 11.46 6.31
CA LEU A 45 -1.82 10.18 6.24
C LEU A 45 -3.06 10.16 7.15
N GLN A 46 -3.05 10.91 8.25
CA GLN A 46 -4.21 11.08 9.14
C GLN A 46 -5.34 11.85 8.47
N VAL A 47 -5.03 12.95 7.76
CA VAL A 47 -6.04 13.83 7.15
C VAL A 47 -6.50 13.32 5.77
N PHE A 48 -5.63 12.61 5.05
CA PHE A 48 -5.87 12.25 3.65
C PHE A 48 -6.89 11.10 3.46
N ASN A 49 -8.19 11.35 3.59
CA ASN A 49 -9.22 10.29 3.74
C ASN A 49 -9.80 9.67 2.46
N GLN A 50 -9.01 9.57 1.37
CA GLN A 50 -9.44 8.89 0.15
C GLN A 50 -8.80 7.50 0.05
N PRO A 51 -9.50 6.38 0.38
CA PRO A 51 -8.86 5.06 0.56
C PRO A 51 -8.08 4.56 -0.64
N LYS A 52 -8.65 4.65 -1.85
CA LYS A 52 -7.99 4.23 -3.11
C LYS A 52 -6.64 4.91 -3.27
N TRP A 53 -6.64 6.23 -3.14
CA TRP A 53 -5.46 7.05 -3.34
C TRP A 53 -4.48 7.00 -2.18
N LYS A 54 -4.97 6.85 -0.93
CA LYS A 54 -4.13 6.67 0.26
C LYS A 54 -3.33 5.38 0.13
N LEU A 55 -4.00 4.31 -0.27
CA LEU A 55 -3.35 3.03 -0.50
C LEU A 55 -2.30 3.13 -1.61
N GLU A 56 -2.67 3.67 -2.77
CA GLU A 56 -1.75 3.85 -3.90
C GLU A 56 -0.50 4.66 -3.51
N LEU A 57 -0.68 5.78 -2.82
CA LEU A 57 0.41 6.62 -2.33
C LEU A 57 1.37 5.85 -1.41
N ILE A 58 0.83 5.08 -0.47
CA ILE A 58 1.66 4.29 0.47
C ILE A 58 2.41 3.19 -0.26
N LEU A 59 1.78 2.52 -1.23
CA LEU A 59 2.42 1.46 -2.01
C LEU A 59 3.56 2.01 -2.86
N GLN A 60 3.38 3.17 -3.48
CA GLN A 60 4.46 3.87 -4.19
C GLN A 60 5.54 4.42 -3.26
N TYR A 61 5.19 4.85 -2.05
CA TYR A 61 6.16 5.24 -1.04
C TYR A 61 7.07 4.07 -0.66
N LEU A 62 6.48 2.92 -0.32
CA LEU A 62 7.24 1.73 0.05
C LEU A 62 8.07 1.18 -1.13
N SER A 63 7.56 1.27 -2.36
CA SER A 63 8.27 0.79 -3.55
C SER A 63 9.55 1.56 -3.86
N LYS A 64 9.68 2.82 -3.40
CA LYS A 64 10.96 3.57 -3.47
C LYS A 64 12.07 2.91 -2.62
N TYR A 65 11.69 2.14 -1.59
CA TYR A 65 12.63 1.55 -0.64
C TYR A 65 12.81 0.04 -0.77
N THR A 66 11.86 -0.66 -1.41
CA THR A 66 12.02 -2.07 -1.79
C THR A 66 13.09 -2.20 -2.87
N ALA A 67 13.82 -3.32 -2.87
CA ALA A 67 14.74 -3.59 -3.97
C ALA A 67 13.93 -3.81 -5.24
N LYS A 68 14.08 -2.92 -6.24
CA LYS A 68 13.63 -3.23 -7.61
C LYS A 68 14.32 -4.54 -7.99
N PRO A 69 13.59 -5.58 -8.46
CA PRO A 69 14.27 -6.80 -8.93
C PRO A 69 15.29 -6.38 -9.99
N SER A 70 16.56 -6.56 -9.66
CA SER A 70 17.67 -6.11 -10.50
C SER A 70 17.67 -6.94 -11.77
N VAL A 71 17.74 -6.25 -12.91
CA VAL A 71 18.00 -6.78 -14.25
C VAL A 71 16.84 -7.61 -14.85
N ARG A 72 16.04 -6.97 -15.69
CA ARG A 72 15.33 -7.68 -16.77
C ARG A 72 15.94 -7.29 -18.10
N THR A 73 16.46 -8.29 -18.81
CA THR A 73 16.97 -8.19 -20.17
C THR A 73 15.86 -7.72 -21.12
N ARG A 74 16.31 -7.04 -22.19
CA ARG A 74 15.62 -6.15 -23.16
C ARG A 74 14.40 -6.71 -23.94
N ARG A 75 13.68 -7.74 -23.45
CA ARG A 75 12.54 -8.37 -24.13
C ARG A 75 11.39 -8.79 -23.20
N ALA A 76 10.83 -7.85 -22.45
CA ALA A 76 9.48 -7.99 -21.93
C ALA A 76 8.77 -6.65 -22.11
N SER A 77 8.00 -6.53 -23.19
CA SER A 77 7.05 -5.45 -23.33
C SER A 77 5.87 -5.69 -22.39
N ASP A 78 5.45 -4.61 -21.77
CA ASP A 78 4.15 -4.36 -21.14
C ASP A 78 3.85 -5.01 -19.78
N TYR A 79 3.39 -4.14 -18.88
CA TYR A 79 3.02 -4.35 -17.48
C TYR A 79 4.19 -4.50 -16.49
N THR A 80 4.58 -3.36 -15.89
CA THR A 80 5.12 -3.40 -14.53
C THR A 80 3.93 -3.75 -13.64
N ASP A 81 4.01 -4.86 -12.90
CA ASP A 81 2.98 -5.15 -11.89
C ASP A 81 3.03 -4.00 -10.88
N ASP A 82 1.96 -3.18 -10.88
CA ASP A 82 1.79 -2.13 -9.87
C ASP A 82 1.93 -2.76 -8.48
N PRO A 83 2.65 -2.11 -7.54
CA PRO A 83 2.90 -2.69 -6.23
C PRO A 83 1.57 -2.96 -5.55
N THR A 84 1.22 -4.23 -5.34
CA THR A 84 0.00 -4.61 -4.61
C THR A 84 0.25 -4.64 -3.12
N PHE A 85 -0.77 -4.36 -2.31
CA PHE A 85 -0.64 -4.41 -0.86
C PHE A 85 -0.23 -5.79 -0.34
N GLY A 86 -0.81 -6.87 -0.90
CA GLY A 86 -0.40 -8.23 -0.58
C GLY A 86 1.07 -8.51 -0.94
N GLY A 87 1.54 -8.01 -2.09
CA GLY A 87 2.94 -8.11 -2.49
C GLY A 87 3.89 -7.38 -1.54
N VAL A 88 3.52 -6.17 -1.11
CA VAL A 88 4.28 -5.39 -0.13
C VAL A 88 4.32 -6.07 1.23
N LEU A 89 3.18 -6.57 1.73
CA LEU A 89 3.12 -7.33 2.98
C LEU A 89 3.95 -8.60 2.94
N LYS A 90 3.92 -9.34 1.83
CA LYS A 90 4.77 -10.52 1.63
C LYS A 90 6.26 -10.16 1.62
N CYS A 91 6.62 -9.02 1.01
CA CYS A 91 7.98 -8.50 1.03
C CYS A 91 8.43 -8.16 2.46
N LEU A 92 7.58 -7.48 3.24
CA LEU A 92 7.85 -7.08 4.62
C LEU A 92 7.78 -8.26 5.62
N SER A 93 7.12 -9.36 5.26
CA SER A 93 7.19 -10.61 6.02
C SER A 93 8.54 -11.31 5.88
N ASN A 94 9.36 -10.93 4.89
CA ASN A 94 10.72 -11.43 4.74
C ASN A 94 11.71 -10.60 5.58
N GLY A 95 12.45 -11.29 6.45
CA GLY A 95 13.39 -10.67 7.39
C GLY A 95 14.51 -9.83 6.75
N SER A 96 14.99 -10.17 5.56
CA SER A 96 16.08 -9.39 4.92
C SER A 96 15.55 -8.10 4.29
N SER A 97 14.42 -8.18 3.58
CA SER A 97 13.75 -7.04 2.96
C SER A 97 13.25 -6.04 3.99
N LEU A 98 12.58 -6.52 5.04
CA LEU A 98 12.10 -5.69 6.13
C LEU A 98 13.24 -4.94 6.81
N ARG A 99 14.35 -5.63 7.14
CA ARG A 99 15.55 -5.01 7.72
C ARG A 99 16.11 -3.90 6.84
N SER A 100 16.17 -4.13 5.52
CA SER A 100 16.66 -3.13 4.56
C SER A 100 15.79 -1.89 4.53
N ILE A 101 14.46 -2.05 4.53
CA ILE A 101 13.51 -0.93 4.50
C ILE A 101 13.53 -0.17 5.82
N MET A 102 13.48 -0.88 6.97
CA MET A 102 13.57 -0.27 8.30
C MET A 102 14.82 0.60 8.47
N LYS A 103 15.97 0.15 7.94
CA LYS A 103 17.21 0.95 7.97
C LYS A 103 17.13 2.26 7.18
N LYS A 104 16.27 2.33 6.16
CA LYS A 104 16.15 3.51 5.29
C LYS A 104 15.15 4.54 5.81
N ILE A 105 14.02 4.08 6.35
CA ILE A 105 12.91 4.99 6.74
C ILE A 105 12.52 4.91 8.21
N GLY A 106 13.11 4.01 8.99
CA GLY A 106 12.79 3.80 10.40
C GLY A 106 11.62 2.84 10.62
N ALA A 107 11.62 2.18 11.78
CA ALA A 107 10.60 1.21 12.17
C ALA A 107 9.21 1.87 12.35
N GLU A 108 9.17 3.04 12.97
CA GLU A 108 7.95 3.83 13.20
C GLU A 108 7.26 4.18 11.87
N THR A 109 8.01 4.64 10.88
CA THR A 109 7.50 4.97 9.55
C THR A 109 6.93 3.74 8.85
N VAL A 110 7.62 2.59 8.92
CA VAL A 110 7.11 1.33 8.34
C VAL A 110 5.79 0.95 9.01
N GLN A 111 5.73 1.02 10.33
CA GLN A 111 4.53 0.69 11.09
C GLN A 111 3.35 1.60 10.73
N LEU A 112 3.60 2.91 10.62
CA LEU A 112 2.62 3.92 10.24
C LEU A 112 2.06 3.67 8.83
N LEU A 113 2.95 3.42 7.85
CA LEU A 113 2.57 3.12 6.47
C LEU A 113 1.73 1.84 6.40
N LEU A 114 2.15 0.77 7.09
CA LEU A 114 1.41 -0.48 7.15
C LEU A 114 0.02 -0.31 7.74
N ALA A 115 -0.11 0.40 8.86
CA ALA A 115 -1.39 0.62 9.53
C ALA A 115 -2.37 1.38 8.62
N HIS A 116 -1.92 2.46 7.99
CA HIS A 116 -2.76 3.26 7.09
C HIS A 116 -3.08 2.54 5.78
N ALA A 117 -2.16 1.74 5.23
CA ALA A 117 -2.43 0.92 4.06
C ALA A 117 -3.47 -0.16 4.38
N PHE A 118 -3.37 -0.82 5.53
CA PHE A 118 -4.35 -1.80 5.99
C PHE A 118 -5.73 -1.17 6.18
N GLN A 119 -5.81 -0.01 6.84
CA GLN A 119 -7.05 0.75 6.99
C GLN A 119 -7.67 1.11 5.63
N ALA A 120 -6.86 1.57 4.68
CA ALA A 120 -7.31 1.92 3.33
C ALA A 120 -7.83 0.69 2.57
N GLN A 121 -7.11 -0.44 2.68
CA GLN A 121 -7.52 -1.72 2.09
C GLN A 121 -8.86 -2.19 2.65
N LEU A 122 -9.05 -2.17 3.97
CA LEU A 122 -10.32 -2.54 4.59
C LEU A 122 -11.48 -1.67 4.11
N ALA A 123 -11.27 -0.35 4.02
CA ALA A 123 -12.28 0.56 3.53
C ALA A 123 -12.65 0.28 2.06
N LEU A 124 -11.69 -0.13 1.22
CA LEU A 124 -11.96 -0.55 -0.16
C LEU A 124 -12.74 -1.87 -0.21
N SER A 125 -12.35 -2.86 0.59
CA SER A 125 -13.06 -4.14 0.69
C SER A 125 -14.52 -3.96 1.16
N CYS A 126 -14.76 -3.15 2.19
CA CYS A 126 -16.13 -2.86 2.65
C CYS A 126 -16.99 -2.18 1.57
N LYS A 127 -16.42 -1.27 0.77
CA LYS A 127 -17.15 -0.63 -0.33
C LYS A 127 -17.53 -1.61 -1.42
N SER A 128 -16.64 -2.56 -1.77
CA SER A 128 -16.97 -3.61 -2.75
C SER A 128 -18.06 -4.58 -2.27
N HIS A 129 -18.31 -4.69 -0.97
CA HIS A 129 -19.42 -5.49 -0.43
C HIS A 129 -20.76 -4.74 -0.43
N SER A 130 -20.76 -3.41 -0.55
CA SER A 130 -21.97 -2.58 -0.51
C SER A 130 -22.55 -2.30 -1.90
N ALA A 131 -21.76 -2.46 -2.97
CA ALA A 131 -22.18 -2.24 -4.34
C ALA A 131 -22.30 -3.59 -5.07
N GLU A 132 -23.55 -4.01 -5.24
CA GLU A 132 -24.02 -5.09 -6.14
C GLU A 132 -23.77 -6.56 -5.76
N ASP A 133 -24.79 -7.33 -6.14
CA ASP A 133 -25.05 -8.74 -5.91
C ASP A 133 -23.99 -9.64 -6.57
N VAL A 134 -22.87 -9.85 -5.88
CA VAL A 134 -21.78 -10.72 -6.38
C VAL A 134 -22.01 -12.17 -5.96
N SER A 135 -22.11 -13.04 -6.97
CA SER A 135 -22.03 -14.51 -6.91
C SER A 135 -21.19 -15.03 -5.74
N LYS A 136 -21.71 -16.07 -5.05
CA LYS A 136 -21.03 -16.76 -3.92
C LYS A 136 -19.57 -17.12 -4.21
N SER A 137 -19.21 -17.45 -5.46
CA SER A 137 -17.85 -17.86 -5.85
C SER A 137 -16.80 -16.76 -5.71
N ASN A 138 -17.16 -15.49 -5.87
CA ASN A 138 -16.20 -14.37 -5.76
C ASN A 138 -16.06 -13.88 -4.31
N ARG A 139 -17.07 -14.10 -3.45
CA ARG A 139 -16.99 -13.76 -2.03
C ARG A 139 -15.94 -14.61 -1.32
N ASP A 140 -15.90 -15.91 -1.58
CA ASP A 140 -14.92 -16.82 -0.96
C ASP A 140 -13.48 -16.43 -1.35
N VAL A 141 -13.24 -15.98 -2.59
CA VAL A 141 -11.91 -15.55 -3.06
C VAL A 141 -11.47 -14.23 -2.42
N VAL A 142 -12.38 -13.23 -2.35
CA VAL A 142 -12.11 -11.96 -1.67
C VAL A 142 -11.88 -12.18 -0.17
N ASP A 143 -12.66 -13.07 0.44
CA ASP A 143 -12.54 -13.44 1.84
C ASP A 143 -11.24 -14.17 2.14
N CYS A 144 -10.82 -15.12 1.29
CA CYS A 144 -9.51 -15.75 1.36
C CYS A 144 -8.39 -14.72 1.22
N SER A 145 -8.54 -13.75 0.30
CA SER A 145 -7.52 -12.70 0.10
C SER A 145 -7.39 -11.77 1.32
N LEU A 146 -8.49 -11.44 1.99
CA LEU A 146 -8.48 -10.60 3.18
C LEU A 146 -7.87 -11.33 4.38
N MET A 147 -8.17 -12.62 4.55
CA MET A 147 -7.54 -13.44 5.59
C MET A 147 -6.03 -13.54 5.40
N GLU A 148 -5.57 -13.76 4.17
CA GLU A 148 -4.14 -13.76 3.85
C GLU A 148 -3.49 -12.39 4.11
N ILE A 149 -4.17 -11.29 3.79
CA ILE A 149 -3.70 -9.94 4.14
C ILE A 149 -3.56 -9.79 5.66
N CYS A 150 -4.54 -10.24 6.45
CA CYS A 150 -4.49 -10.17 7.92
C CYS A 150 -3.33 -11.00 8.50
N LYS A 151 -3.09 -12.22 7.98
CA LYS A 151 -1.95 -13.05 8.41
C LYS A 151 -0.61 -12.38 8.09
N HIS A 152 -0.45 -11.84 6.88
CA HIS A 152 0.78 -11.15 6.51
C HIS A 152 0.96 -9.84 7.30
N MET A 153 -0.13 -9.15 7.65
CA MET A 153 -0.09 -7.95 8.50
C MET A 153 0.47 -8.29 9.89
N ILE A 154 -0.05 -9.34 10.53
CA ILE A 154 0.45 -9.83 11.83
C ILE A 154 1.93 -10.24 11.70
N SER A 155 2.26 -11.00 10.66
CA SER A 155 3.65 -11.47 10.43
C SER A 155 4.63 -10.32 10.21
N ALA A 156 4.21 -9.26 9.51
CA ALA A 156 5.05 -8.08 9.29
C ALA A 156 5.33 -7.33 10.60
N PHE A 157 4.34 -7.17 11.47
CA PHE A 157 4.50 -6.54 12.79
C PHE A 157 5.31 -7.39 13.77
N ASP A 158 5.14 -8.71 13.75
CA ASP A 158 6.03 -9.63 14.48
C ASP A 158 7.46 -9.51 13.99
N GLY A 159 7.65 -9.34 12.67
CA GLY A 159 8.94 -9.06 12.05
C GLY A 159 9.56 -7.75 12.55
N LEU A 160 8.77 -6.67 12.61
CA LEU A 160 9.21 -5.37 13.12
C LEU A 160 9.72 -5.50 14.56
N LYS A 161 8.91 -6.10 15.43
CA LYS A 161 9.25 -6.30 16.86
C LYS A 161 10.47 -7.19 17.08
N LYS A 162 10.67 -8.21 16.23
CA LYS A 162 11.87 -9.07 16.30
C LYS A 162 13.14 -8.37 15.85
N MET A 163 13.03 -7.36 14.99
CA MET A 163 14.21 -6.62 14.48
C MET A 163 14.60 -5.45 15.36
N ASP A 164 13.64 -4.90 16.08
CA ASP A 164 13.83 -3.83 17.04
C ASP A 164 13.02 -4.16 18.30
N GLU A 165 13.66 -4.84 19.25
CA GLU A 165 13.03 -5.28 20.50
C GLU A 165 12.60 -4.11 21.38
N GLN A 166 13.21 -2.93 21.19
CA GLN A 166 12.90 -1.70 21.91
C GLN A 166 11.82 -0.87 21.19
N MET A 167 11.35 -1.30 20.01
CA MET A 167 10.31 -0.62 19.27
C MET A 167 8.96 -0.78 19.96
N ASP A 168 8.38 0.34 20.36
CA ASP A 168 7.00 0.40 20.80
C ASP A 168 6.04 0.42 19.61
N ILE A 169 5.03 -0.45 19.66
CA ILE A 169 3.97 -0.43 18.66
C ILE A 169 3.12 0.83 18.89
N LEU A 170 3.19 1.79 17.96
CA LEU A 170 2.33 2.98 17.93
C LEU A 170 0.83 2.63 18.04
N PRO A 171 -0.01 3.52 18.60
CA PRO A 171 -1.45 3.29 18.76
C PRO A 171 -2.16 2.82 17.47
N THR A 172 -1.85 3.46 16.34
CA THR A 172 -2.43 3.11 15.02
C THR A 172 -2.07 1.69 14.58
N GLY A 173 -0.87 1.19 14.92
CA GLY A 173 -0.51 -0.19 14.64
C GLY A 173 -1.14 -1.20 15.59
N LYS A 174 -1.36 -0.83 16.87
CA LYS A 174 -2.12 -1.66 17.81
C LYS A 174 -3.56 -1.85 17.33
N GLU A 175 -4.21 -0.79 16.86
CA GLU A 175 -5.53 -0.85 16.24
C GLU A 175 -5.54 -1.75 15.01
N ALA A 176 -4.57 -1.58 14.10
CA ALA A 176 -4.46 -2.40 12.90
C ALA A 176 -4.28 -3.89 13.22
N LEU A 177 -3.42 -4.22 14.20
CA LEU A 177 -3.22 -5.58 14.68
C LEU A 177 -4.49 -6.15 15.33
N PHE A 178 -5.14 -5.37 16.19
CA PHE A 178 -6.39 -5.78 16.82
C PHE A 178 -7.45 -6.14 15.77
N VAL A 179 -7.65 -5.28 14.77
CA VAL A 179 -8.59 -5.54 13.68
C VAL A 179 -8.20 -6.77 12.86
N ALA A 180 -6.91 -6.93 12.50
CA ALA A 180 -6.45 -8.09 11.76
C ALA A 180 -6.70 -9.41 12.52
N THR A 181 -6.41 -9.44 13.83
CA THR A 181 -6.68 -10.61 14.67
C THR A 181 -8.17 -10.89 14.82
N ALA A 182 -9.00 -9.85 15.03
CA ALA A 182 -10.45 -10.00 15.13
C ALA A 182 -11.06 -10.58 13.86
N ILE A 183 -10.63 -10.11 12.67
CA ILE A 183 -11.08 -10.65 11.38
C ILE A 183 -10.74 -12.14 11.25
N LEU A 184 -9.53 -12.54 11.65
CA LEU A 184 -9.12 -13.95 11.62
C LEU A 184 -9.91 -14.80 12.62
N SER A 185 -10.20 -14.28 13.81
CA SER A 185 -10.96 -15.01 14.83
C SER A 185 -12.43 -15.19 14.45
N ILE A 186 -13.07 -14.22 13.79
CA ILE A 186 -14.47 -14.33 13.36
C ILE A 186 -14.63 -15.36 12.23
N LYS A 187 -13.58 -15.59 11.43
CA LYS A 187 -13.61 -16.49 10.26
C LYS A 187 -12.95 -17.85 10.49
N SER A 188 -12.42 -18.11 11.69
CA SER A 188 -11.87 -19.41 12.12
C SER A 188 -12.94 -20.31 12.71
#